data_AF-L0B074-F1
#
_entry.id   AF-L0B074-F1
#
_cell.length_a   1.000
_cell.length_b   1.000
_cell.length_c   1.000
_cell.angle_alpha   90.00
_cell.angle_beta   90.00
_cell.angle_gamma   90.00
#
_symmetry.space_group_name_H-M   'P 1'
#
loop_
_entity.id
_entity.type
_entity.pdbx_description
1 polymer ?
#
loop_
_entity_poly.entity_id
_entity_poly.type
_entity_poly.pdbx_seq_one_letter_code
_entity_poly.pdbx_strand_id
1 'polypeptide(L)'
;MTDLFDEYDLQLQKILTDIKNHTQFCRNGLSTITHEGHLAELDSLVSSAEETVRQMELEARFSTNALIHSRIDKVKHARSLLKEALENSKQMRNQLQRGELLGGTVSLHNIPLLDIASFGETNQFNALSRDDDMLNQGLLYLQTSCATANETEQVGSHAAKNLHDQRNILYNIQNKIEDTKLSLVNADEYLAKLLKQGRLNKVVLYTVFGAIICSVIIIIIIRTIKLTFSILK
;
A
#
# COMPACT_ATOMS: atom_id res chain seq x y z
N MET A 1 -11.71 19.01 20.69
CA MET A 1 -11.00 18.85 19.41
C MET A 1 -10.41 17.46 19.44
N THR A 2 -11.01 16.52 18.71
CA THR A 2 -10.45 15.19 18.51
C THR A 2 -9.19 15.34 17.67
N ASP A 3 -8.11 14.72 18.12
CA ASP A 3 -6.84 14.74 17.43
C ASP A 3 -6.97 13.90 16.15
N LEU A 4 -6.43 14.38 15.03
CA LEU A 4 -6.51 13.68 13.74
C LEU A 4 -5.94 12.24 13.85
N PHE A 5 -5.00 12.04 14.77
CA PHE A 5 -4.46 10.73 15.11
C PHE A 5 -5.50 9.75 15.67
N ASP A 6 -6.42 10.22 16.52
CA ASP A 6 -7.45 9.37 17.13
C ASP A 6 -8.53 8.98 16.11
N GLU A 7 -8.77 9.83 15.12
CA GLU A 7 -9.69 9.54 14.00
C GLU A 7 -9.10 8.46 13.07
N TYR A 8 -7.81 8.53 12.77
CA TYR A 8 -7.13 7.46 12.02
C TYR A 8 -7.04 6.15 12.81
N ASP A 9 -6.84 6.19 14.14
CA ASP A 9 -6.84 4.99 14.98
C ASP A 9 -8.21 4.30 14.97
N LEU A 10 -9.29 5.08 15.03
CA LEU A 10 -10.66 4.56 14.95
C LEU A 10 -10.98 3.98 13.56
N GLN A 11 -10.52 4.64 12.50
CA GLN A 11 -10.63 4.14 11.13
C GLN A 11 -9.85 2.83 10.94
N LEU A 12 -8.64 2.74 11.50
CA LEU A 12 -7.83 1.54 11.44
C LEU A 12 -8.47 0.36 12.18
N GLN A 13 -9.03 0.58 13.38
CA GLN A 13 -9.74 -0.46 14.13
C GLN A 13 -10.98 -0.98 13.37
N LYS A 14 -11.69 -0.09 12.67
CA LYS A 14 -12.82 -0.47 11.82
C LYS A 14 -12.37 -1.35 10.67
N ILE A 15 -11.33 -0.94 9.93
CA ILE A 15 -10.79 -1.73 8.81
C ILE A 15 -10.27 -3.09 9.29
N LEU A 16 -9.63 -3.15 10.46
CA LEU A 16 -9.11 -4.39 11.03
C LEU A 16 -10.25 -5.35 11.43
N THR A 17 -11.36 -4.81 11.92
CA THR A 17 -12.58 -5.57 12.22
C THR A 17 -13.23 -6.10 10.93
N ASP A 18 -13.28 -5.28 9.88
CA ASP A 18 -13.80 -5.68 8.57
C ASP A 18 -12.92 -6.78 7.92
N ILE A 19 -11.59 -6.65 7.98
CA ILE A 19 -10.64 -7.70 7.57
C ILE A 19 -10.89 -9.00 8.34
N LYS A 20 -11.11 -8.93 9.65
CA LYS A 20 -11.41 -10.11 10.48
C LYS A 20 -12.76 -10.75 10.13
N ASN A 21 -13.77 -9.95 9.82
CA ASN A 21 -15.08 -10.43 9.42
C ASN A 21 -15.04 -11.09 8.04
N HIS A 22 -14.38 -10.46 7.06
CA HIS A 22 -14.22 -11.03 5.71
C HIS A 22 -13.39 -12.31 5.71
N THR A 23 -12.32 -12.37 6.50
CA THR A 23 -11.53 -13.62 6.66
C THR A 23 -12.34 -14.74 7.31
N GLN A 24 -13.22 -14.43 8.27
CA GLN A 24 -14.12 -15.41 8.87
C GLN A 24 -15.22 -15.87 7.90
N PHE A 25 -15.73 -14.97 7.05
CA PHE A 25 -16.66 -15.32 5.98
C PHE A 25 -16.00 -16.23 4.93
N CYS A 26 -14.78 -15.93 4.50
CA CYS A 26 -14.01 -16.81 3.60
C CYS A 26 -13.71 -18.18 4.22
N ARG A 27 -13.65 -18.30 5.55
CA ARG A 27 -13.50 -19.59 6.22
C ARG A 27 -14.78 -20.43 6.23
N ASN A 28 -15.94 -19.79 6.24
CA ASN A 28 -17.24 -20.45 6.42
C ASN A 28 -18.04 -20.59 5.11
N GLY A 29 -17.68 -19.85 4.05
CA GLY A 29 -18.35 -19.87 2.75
C GLY A 29 -18.02 -21.11 1.90
N LEU A 30 -19.02 -21.76 1.33
CA LEU A 30 -18.90 -23.05 0.63
C LEU A 30 -18.68 -22.94 -0.90
N SER A 31 -18.61 -21.73 -1.47
CA SER A 31 -18.58 -21.50 -2.93
C SER A 31 -17.32 -20.78 -3.42
N THR A 32 -16.56 -21.42 -4.31
CA THR A 32 -15.31 -20.93 -4.95
C THR A 32 -15.47 -19.59 -5.66
N ILE A 33 -16.62 -19.35 -6.30
CA ILE A 33 -16.91 -18.12 -7.07
C ILE A 33 -17.06 -16.87 -6.18
N THR A 34 -17.54 -17.03 -4.94
CA THR A 34 -17.64 -15.92 -3.98
C THR A 34 -16.30 -15.63 -3.29
N HIS A 35 -15.40 -16.63 -3.23
CA HIS A 35 -14.10 -16.48 -2.56
C HIS A 35 -13.17 -15.54 -3.32
N GLU A 36 -13.16 -15.56 -4.66
CA GLU A 36 -12.28 -14.69 -5.44
C GLU A 36 -12.66 -13.20 -5.29
N GLY A 37 -13.96 -12.88 -5.27
CA GLY A 37 -14.45 -11.52 -5.03
C GLY A 37 -14.15 -11.02 -3.62
N HIS A 38 -14.34 -11.87 -2.60
CA HIS A 38 -14.01 -11.51 -1.21
C HIS A 38 -12.51 -11.42 -0.96
N LEU A 39 -11.68 -12.19 -1.68
CA LEU A 39 -10.22 -12.07 -1.63
C LEU A 39 -9.74 -10.76 -2.26
N ALA A 40 -10.33 -10.33 -3.38
CA ALA A 40 -10.01 -9.04 -3.98
C ALA A 40 -10.43 -7.86 -3.08
N GLU A 41 -11.59 -7.97 -2.43
CA GLU A 41 -12.07 -6.98 -1.45
C GLU A 41 -11.17 -6.94 -0.20
N LEU A 42 -10.71 -8.11 0.26
CA LEU A 42 -9.76 -8.24 1.35
C LEU A 42 -8.40 -7.61 1.01
N ASP A 43 -7.89 -7.83 -0.19
CA ASP A 43 -6.64 -7.21 -0.68
C ASP A 43 -6.78 -5.67 -0.73
N SER A 44 -7.95 -5.17 -1.16
CA SER A 44 -8.27 -3.73 -1.13
C SER A 44 -8.33 -3.17 0.30
N LEU A 45 -8.96 -3.89 1.22
CA LEU A 45 -9.05 -3.49 2.65
C LEU A 45 -7.67 -3.47 3.31
N VAL A 46 -6.83 -4.46 3.01
CA VAL A 46 -5.44 -4.53 3.49
C VAL A 46 -4.63 -3.34 2.97
N SER A 47 -4.73 -3.04 1.67
CA SER A 47 -4.05 -1.88 1.09
C SER A 47 -4.51 -0.55 1.73
N SER A 48 -5.81 -0.42 1.98
CA SER A 48 -6.37 0.74 2.68
C SER A 48 -5.88 0.84 4.14
N ALA A 49 -5.73 -0.29 4.82
CA ALA A 49 -5.21 -0.34 6.19
C ALA A 49 -3.73 0.08 6.24
N GLU A 50 -2.91 -0.38 5.29
CA GLU A 50 -1.50 0.01 5.18
C GLU A 50 -1.32 1.51 4.94
N GLU A 51 -2.14 2.11 4.06
CA GLU A 51 -2.10 3.56 3.83
C GLU A 51 -2.55 4.34 5.08
N THR A 52 -3.56 3.85 5.81
CA THR A 52 -4.01 4.46 7.07
C THR A 52 -2.90 4.41 8.14
N VAL A 53 -2.18 3.28 8.27
CA VAL A 53 -0.99 3.18 9.14
C VAL A 53 0.08 4.18 8.73
N ARG A 54 0.32 4.34 7.43
CA ARG A 54 1.32 5.28 6.90
C ARG A 54 0.98 6.73 7.25
N GLN A 55 -0.30 7.09 7.17
CA GLN A 55 -0.80 8.41 7.57
C GLN A 55 -0.69 8.62 9.09
N MET A 56 -0.99 7.59 9.89
CA MET A 56 -0.73 7.63 11.35
C MET A 56 0.76 7.78 11.69
N GLU A 57 1.67 7.13 10.96
CA GLU A 57 3.12 7.28 11.17
C GLU A 57 3.57 8.71 10.86
N LEU A 58 3.03 9.33 9.81
CA LEU A 58 3.32 10.72 9.46
C LEU A 58 2.82 11.66 10.56
N GLU A 59 1.57 11.53 11.00
CA GLU A 59 1.03 12.37 12.07
C GLU A 59 1.72 12.16 13.42
N ALA A 60 2.12 10.92 13.74
CA ALA A 60 2.91 10.64 14.94
C ALA A 60 4.28 11.33 14.92
N ARG A 61 4.89 11.53 13.74
CA ARG A 61 6.17 12.24 13.57
C ARG A 61 6.03 13.75 13.57
N PHE A 62 4.89 14.29 13.13
CA PHE A 62 4.58 15.73 13.19
C PHE A 62 4.03 16.18 14.57
N SER A 63 3.66 15.24 15.44
CA SER A 63 3.21 15.50 16.81
C SER A 63 4.31 16.10 17.71
N THR A 64 3.94 16.86 18.74
CA THR A 64 4.88 17.54 19.65
C THR A 64 5.68 16.55 20.53
N ASN A 65 6.96 16.83 20.79
CA ASN A 65 7.97 15.95 21.42
C ASN A 65 7.54 15.09 22.64
N ALA A 66 6.55 15.51 23.44
CA ALA A 66 6.10 14.75 24.60
C ALA A 66 5.21 13.53 24.26
N LEU A 67 4.53 13.52 23.11
CA LEU A 67 3.58 12.47 22.72
C LEU A 67 4.09 11.55 21.59
N ILE A 68 5.19 11.93 20.94
CA ILE A 68 5.77 11.21 19.79
C ILE A 68 6.05 9.75 20.13
N HIS A 69 6.69 9.46 21.27
CA HIS A 69 7.05 8.09 21.63
C HIS A 69 5.82 7.20 21.88
N SER A 70 4.82 7.71 22.59
CA SER A 70 3.57 6.97 22.82
C SER A 70 2.79 6.72 21.52
N ARG A 71 2.74 7.70 20.62
CA ARG A 71 2.07 7.54 19.32
C ARG A 71 2.82 6.57 18.40
N ILE A 72 4.15 6.65 18.34
CA ILE A 72 4.97 5.71 17.57
C ILE A 72 4.80 4.27 18.07
N ASP A 73 4.72 4.05 19.38
CA ASP A 73 4.52 2.70 19.94
C ASP A 73 3.11 2.16 19.62
N LYS A 74 2.07 3.01 19.65
CA LYS A 74 0.73 2.63 19.17
C LYS A 74 0.74 2.25 17.69
N VAL A 75 1.45 3.01 16.86
CA VAL A 75 1.56 2.73 15.43
C VAL A 75 2.33 1.43 15.16
N LYS A 76 3.39 1.15 15.93
CA LYS A 76 4.10 -0.15 15.85
C LYS A 76 3.20 -1.33 16.23
N HIS A 77 2.38 -1.16 17.27
CA HIS A 77 1.42 -2.19 17.68
C HIS A 77 0.33 -2.41 16.63
N ALA A 78 -0.23 -1.34 16.07
CA ALA A 78 -1.17 -1.41 14.95
C ALA A 78 -0.55 -2.14 13.74
N ARG A 79 0.72 -1.85 13.42
CA ARG A 79 1.45 -2.51 12.34
C ARG A 79 1.72 -3.99 12.59
N SER A 80 1.98 -4.41 13.84
CA SER A 80 2.15 -5.83 14.15
C SER A 80 0.83 -6.59 14.02
N LEU A 81 -0.28 -6.01 14.49
CA LEU A 81 -1.61 -6.60 14.34
C LEU A 81 -2.02 -6.74 12.87
N LEU A 82 -1.73 -5.71 12.04
CA LEU A 82 -1.99 -5.75 10.61
C LEU A 82 -1.18 -6.86 9.93
N LYS A 83 0.09 -7.01 10.30
CA LYS A 83 0.98 -8.06 9.78
C LYS A 83 0.48 -9.46 10.16
N GLU A 84 0.01 -9.65 11.39
CA GLU A 84 -0.57 -10.92 11.85
C GLU A 84 -1.87 -11.25 11.10
N ALA A 85 -2.75 -10.26 10.92
CA ALA A 85 -3.97 -10.42 10.12
C ALA A 85 -3.66 -10.77 8.65
N LEU A 86 -2.61 -10.19 8.08
CA LEU A 86 -2.17 -10.41 6.70
C LEU A 86 -1.55 -11.81 6.50
N GLU A 87 -0.71 -12.27 7.43
CA GLU A 87 -0.18 -13.64 7.41
C GLU A 87 -1.31 -14.68 7.52
N ASN A 88 -2.29 -14.46 8.40
CA ASN A 88 -3.47 -15.31 8.51
C ASN A 88 -4.30 -15.35 7.22
N SER A 89 -4.51 -14.19 6.58
CA SER A 89 -5.17 -14.09 5.27
C SER A 89 -4.43 -14.89 4.19
N LYS A 90 -3.10 -14.73 4.11
CA LYS A 90 -2.26 -15.41 3.12
C LYS A 90 -2.22 -16.92 3.33
N GLN A 91 -2.17 -17.37 4.58
CA GLN A 91 -2.24 -18.79 4.91
C GLN A 91 -3.58 -19.40 4.49
N MET A 92 -4.70 -18.69 4.72
CA MET A 92 -6.02 -19.11 4.27
C MET A 92 -6.13 -19.15 2.74
N ARG A 93 -5.58 -18.17 2.02
CA ARG A 93 -5.54 -18.15 0.56
C ARG A 93 -4.80 -19.36 0.00
N ASN A 94 -3.65 -19.70 0.59
CA ASN A 94 -2.90 -20.91 0.21
C ASN A 94 -3.68 -22.20 0.49
N GLN A 95 -4.50 -22.25 1.54
CA GLN A 95 -5.34 -23.40 1.85
C GLN A 95 -6.52 -23.53 0.86
N LEU A 96 -7.17 -22.42 0.52
CA LEU A 96 -8.24 -22.37 -0.49
C LEU A 96 -7.73 -22.79 -1.87
N GLN A 97 -6.59 -22.22 -2.31
CA GLN A 97 -5.98 -22.57 -3.60
C GLN A 97 -5.56 -24.04 -3.65
N ARG A 98 -5.05 -24.61 -2.55
CA ARG A 98 -4.78 -26.05 -2.46
C ARG A 98 -6.05 -26.88 -2.52
N GLY A 99 -7.13 -26.43 -1.87
CA GLY A 99 -8.43 -27.10 -1.91
C GLY A 99 -9.03 -27.13 -3.32
N GLU A 100 -8.90 -26.05 -4.08
CA GLU A 100 -9.34 -25.97 -5.48
C GLU A 100 -8.49 -26.85 -6.41
N LEU A 101 -7.16 -26.83 -6.23
CA LEU A 101 -6.25 -27.67 -7.01
C LEU A 101 -6.40 -29.17 -6.71
N LEU A 102 -6.80 -29.53 -5.47
CA LEU A 102 -7.10 -30.90 -5.07
C LEU A 102 -8.56 -31.31 -5.35
N GLY A 103 -9.46 -30.35 -5.54
CA GLY A 103 -10.89 -30.56 -5.86
C GLY A 103 -11.23 -30.51 -7.35
N GLY A 104 -10.26 -30.23 -8.22
CA GLY A 104 -10.41 -30.12 -9.68
C GLY A 104 -10.51 -31.42 -10.46
N THR A 105 -10.62 -32.58 -9.81
CA THR A 105 -11.06 -33.81 -10.48
C THR A 105 -12.57 -33.94 -10.33
N VAL A 106 -13.29 -33.30 -11.24
CA VAL A 106 -14.38 -33.96 -11.96
C VAL A 106 -15.36 -34.70 -11.03
N SER A 107 -16.36 -33.95 -10.54
CA SER A 107 -17.64 -34.54 -10.16
C SER A 107 -18.37 -35.04 -11.44
N LEU A 108 -17.80 -36.07 -12.07
CA LEU A 108 -18.44 -36.93 -13.08
C LEU A 108 -19.16 -38.08 -12.37
N HIS A 109 -19.85 -37.74 -11.28
CA HIS A 109 -20.72 -38.66 -10.54
C HIS A 109 -22.20 -38.49 -10.96
N ASN A 110 -22.45 -37.96 -12.16
CA ASN A 110 -23.80 -37.75 -12.70
C ASN A 110 -23.91 -38.10 -14.19
N ILE A 111 -23.18 -39.12 -14.65
CA ILE A 111 -23.52 -39.81 -15.90
C ILE A 111 -24.07 -41.19 -15.49
N PRO A 112 -25.38 -41.44 -15.63
CA PRO A 112 -25.91 -42.79 -15.49
C PRO A 112 -25.42 -43.59 -16.70
N LEU A 113 -24.34 -44.34 -16.49
CA LEU A 113 -23.83 -45.30 -17.47
C LEU A 113 -24.69 -46.57 -17.32
N LEU A 114 -25.89 -46.53 -17.91
CA LEU A 114 -26.77 -47.68 -18.01
C LEU A 114 -26.88 -48.13 -19.46
N ASP A 115 -26.12 -49.20 -19.72
CA ASP A 115 -26.50 -50.31 -20.59
C ASP A 115 -26.54 -50.06 -22.12
N ILE A 116 -26.67 -51.17 -22.85
CA ILE A 116 -26.77 -51.35 -24.30
C ILE A 116 -25.49 -51.93 -24.91
N ALA A 117 -25.17 -53.13 -24.43
CA ALA A 117 -24.84 -54.23 -25.33
C ALA A 117 -26.15 -54.81 -25.88
N SER A 118 -26.62 -54.44 -27.08
CA SER A 118 -27.62 -55.24 -27.81
C SER A 118 -27.88 -54.77 -29.26
N PHE A 119 -27.53 -55.65 -30.20
CA PHE A 119 -28.18 -55.94 -31.49
C PHE A 119 -28.09 -54.96 -32.68
N GLY A 120 -27.82 -55.56 -33.83
CA GLY A 120 -27.50 -54.95 -35.12
C GLY A 120 -28.70 -54.54 -35.98
N GLU A 121 -28.37 -53.81 -37.04
CA GLU A 121 -29.19 -53.32 -38.17
C GLU A 121 -29.98 -52.00 -38.02
N THR A 122 -30.28 -51.48 -36.83
CA THR A 122 -30.73 -50.07 -36.66
C THR A 122 -29.58 -49.09 -36.34
N ASN A 123 -28.37 -49.60 -36.19
CA ASN A 123 -27.23 -48.85 -35.66
C ASN A 123 -26.56 -47.93 -36.68
N GLN A 124 -26.76 -48.11 -37.99
CA GLN A 124 -26.13 -47.24 -38.99
C GLN A 124 -26.81 -45.87 -39.09
N PHE A 125 -28.14 -45.80 -39.04
CA PHE A 125 -28.86 -44.52 -39.05
C PHE A 125 -28.72 -43.76 -37.73
N ASN A 126 -28.75 -44.47 -36.60
CA ASN A 126 -28.47 -43.88 -35.28
C ASN A 126 -27.00 -43.48 -35.13
N ALA A 127 -26.05 -44.21 -35.73
CA ALA A 127 -24.65 -43.79 -35.76
C ALA A 127 -24.45 -42.54 -36.62
N LEU A 128 -25.05 -42.47 -37.81
CA LEU A 128 -24.96 -41.30 -38.68
C LEU A 128 -25.64 -40.05 -38.08
N SER A 129 -26.79 -40.22 -37.43
CA SER A 129 -27.46 -39.12 -36.73
C SER A 129 -26.64 -38.64 -35.54
N ARG A 130 -25.99 -39.56 -34.83
CA ARG A 130 -25.06 -39.24 -33.73
C ARG A 130 -23.78 -38.56 -34.23
N ASP A 131 -23.31 -38.92 -35.42
CA ASP A 131 -22.15 -38.28 -36.05
C ASP A 131 -22.51 -36.86 -36.52
N ASP A 132 -23.73 -36.64 -37.03
CA ASP A 132 -24.22 -35.30 -37.40
C ASP A 132 -24.40 -34.41 -36.17
N ASP A 133 -24.97 -34.94 -35.08
CA ASP A 133 -25.07 -34.24 -33.80
C ASP A 133 -23.68 -33.89 -33.23
N MET A 134 -22.71 -34.79 -33.35
CA MET A 134 -21.33 -34.56 -32.93
C MET A 134 -20.62 -33.51 -33.81
N LEU A 135 -20.88 -33.49 -35.11
CA LEU A 135 -20.37 -32.47 -36.02
C LEU A 135 -20.98 -31.11 -35.76
N ASN A 136 -22.29 -31.03 -35.52
CA ASN A 136 -22.98 -29.79 -35.17
C ASN A 136 -22.47 -29.25 -33.83
N GLN A 137 -22.27 -30.13 -32.84
CA GLN A 137 -21.68 -29.79 -31.56
C GLN A 137 -20.22 -29.35 -31.71
N GLY A 138 -19.46 -29.99 -32.59
CA GLY A 138 -18.09 -29.60 -32.94
C GLY A 138 -18.04 -28.23 -33.62
N LEU A 139 -18.98 -27.92 -34.51
CA LEU A 139 -19.07 -26.65 -35.21
C LEU A 139 -19.44 -25.52 -34.25
N LEU A 140 -20.41 -25.76 -33.36
CA LEU A 140 -20.77 -24.82 -32.29
C LEU A 140 -19.59 -24.60 -31.33
N TYR A 141 -18.87 -25.65 -30.97
CA TYR A 141 -17.67 -25.55 -30.15
C TYR A 141 -16.56 -24.74 -30.85
N LEU A 142 -16.31 -24.97 -32.14
CA LEU A 142 -15.32 -24.21 -32.92
C LEU A 142 -15.71 -22.74 -33.03
N GLN A 143 -16.99 -22.44 -33.28
CA GLN A 143 -17.49 -21.07 -33.31
C GLN A 143 -17.31 -20.37 -31.96
N THR A 144 -17.63 -21.08 -30.87
CA THR A 144 -17.44 -20.58 -29.51
C THR A 144 -15.95 -20.38 -29.20
N SER A 145 -15.10 -21.32 -29.60
CA SER A 145 -13.64 -21.25 -29.43
C SER A 145 -13.03 -20.08 -30.20
N CYS A 146 -13.45 -19.84 -31.45
CA CYS A 146 -13.03 -18.66 -32.21
C CYS A 146 -13.48 -17.35 -31.58
N ALA A 147 -14.71 -17.30 -31.04
CA ALA A 147 -15.21 -16.12 -30.33
C ALA A 147 -14.39 -15.84 -29.06
N THR A 148 -14.16 -16.86 -28.23
CA THR A 148 -13.36 -16.75 -27.00
C THR A 148 -11.89 -16.42 -27.30
N ALA A 149 -11.31 -16.98 -28.37
CA ALA A 149 -9.95 -16.66 -28.79
C ALA A 149 -9.82 -15.20 -29.25
N ASN A 150 -10.79 -14.68 -30.00
CA ASN A 150 -10.82 -13.28 -30.42
C ASN A 150 -10.99 -12.32 -29.23
N GLU A 151 -11.85 -12.68 -28.27
CA GLU A 151 -11.98 -11.93 -27.01
C GLU A 151 -10.65 -11.94 -26.23
N THR A 152 -9.97 -13.09 -26.20
CA THR A 152 -8.67 -13.23 -25.53
C THR A 152 -7.57 -12.44 -26.25
N GLU A 153 -7.59 -12.38 -27.58
CA GLU A 153 -6.70 -11.52 -28.38
C GLU A 153 -6.93 -10.04 -28.07
N GLN A 154 -8.19 -9.62 -27.96
CA GLN A 154 -8.54 -8.24 -27.64
C GLN A 154 -8.07 -7.86 -26.23
N VAL A 155 -8.30 -8.72 -25.24
CA VAL A 155 -7.82 -8.54 -23.87
C VAL A 155 -6.28 -8.55 -23.83
N GLY A 156 -5.64 -9.44 -24.59
CA GLY A 156 -4.18 -9.51 -24.73
C GLY A 156 -3.57 -8.25 -25.34
N SER A 157 -4.21 -7.68 -26.37
CA SER A 157 -3.81 -6.41 -26.99
C SER A 157 -3.90 -5.25 -26.00
N HIS A 158 -4.96 -5.20 -25.18
CA HIS A 158 -5.13 -4.19 -24.15
C HIS A 158 -4.08 -4.33 -23.03
N ALA A 159 -3.80 -5.57 -22.59
CA ALA A 159 -2.75 -5.83 -21.62
C ALA A 159 -1.36 -5.41 -22.13
N ALA A 160 -1.05 -5.69 -23.40
CA ALA A 160 0.20 -5.29 -24.03
C ALA A 160 0.35 -3.75 -24.11
N LYS A 161 -0.73 -3.03 -24.43
CA LYS A 161 -0.74 -1.55 -24.42
C LYS A 161 -0.48 -0.99 -23.02
N ASN A 162 -1.17 -1.51 -22.00
CA ASN A 162 -0.98 -1.06 -20.62
C ASN A 162 0.44 -1.31 -20.11
N LEU A 163 1.06 -2.44 -20.45
CA LEU A 163 2.46 -2.71 -20.11
C LEU A 163 3.41 -1.73 -20.81
N HIS A 164 3.12 -1.36 -22.06
CA HIS A 164 3.90 -0.36 -22.78
C HIS A 164 3.78 1.02 -22.14
N ASP A 165 2.58 1.44 -21.75
CA ASP A 165 2.33 2.71 -21.07
C ASP A 165 2.98 2.74 -19.67
N GLN A 166 2.89 1.64 -18.91
CA GLN A 166 3.57 1.49 -17.62
C GLN A 166 5.10 1.62 -17.77
N ARG A 167 5.68 1.05 -18.85
CA ARG A 167 7.10 1.20 -19.13
C ARG A 167 7.47 2.66 -19.40
N ASN A 168 6.64 3.38 -20.16
CA ASN A 168 6.86 4.80 -20.44
C ASN A 168 6.77 5.65 -19.16
N ILE A 169 5.82 5.34 -18.27
CA ILE A 169 5.71 5.98 -16.95
C ILE A 169 6.96 5.70 -16.10
N LEU A 170 7.47 4.46 -16.11
CA LEU A 170 8.68 4.11 -15.36
C LEU A 170 9.90 4.91 -15.83
N TYR A 171 10.08 5.07 -17.15
CA TYR A 171 11.14 5.93 -17.70
C TYR A 171 10.97 7.39 -17.29
N ASN A 172 9.74 7.90 -17.31
CA ASN A 172 9.47 9.28 -16.90
C ASN A 172 9.71 9.51 -15.39
N ILE A 173 9.37 8.53 -14.55
CA ILE A 173 9.66 8.56 -13.11
C ILE A 173 11.16 8.47 -12.87
N GLN A 174 11.89 7.63 -13.61
CA GLN A 174 13.34 7.51 -13.49
C GLN A 174 14.04 8.85 -13.79
N ASN A 175 13.68 9.50 -14.90
CA ASN A 175 14.19 10.81 -15.26
C ASN A 175 13.83 11.86 -14.20
N LYS A 176 12.59 11.85 -13.70
CA LYS A 176 12.14 12.78 -12.66
C LYS A 176 12.85 12.54 -11.32
N ILE A 177 13.19 11.31 -10.98
CA ILE A 177 13.98 10.98 -9.77
C ILE A 177 15.43 11.46 -9.94
N GLU A 178 16.01 11.32 -11.14
CA GLU A 178 17.36 11.80 -11.44
C GLU A 178 17.43 13.34 -11.34
N ASP A 179 16.46 14.04 -11.92
CA ASP A 179 16.31 15.50 -11.80
C ASP A 179 16.04 15.93 -10.35
N THR A 180 15.21 15.17 -9.62
CA THR A 180 14.93 15.47 -8.21
C THR A 180 16.19 15.28 -7.35
N LYS A 181 17.01 14.25 -7.59
CA LYS A 181 18.30 14.09 -6.91
C LYS A 181 19.24 15.25 -7.20
N LEU A 182 19.29 15.72 -8.45
CA LEU A 182 20.11 16.87 -8.83
C LEU A 182 19.61 18.16 -8.14
N SER A 183 18.29 18.34 -8.06
CA SER A 183 17.67 19.46 -7.34
C SER A 183 17.86 19.40 -5.82
N LEU A 184 17.94 18.20 -5.25
CA LEU A 184 18.19 17.98 -3.82
C LEU A 184 19.64 18.34 -3.45
N VAL A 185 20.61 17.96 -4.28
CA VAL A 185 22.02 18.36 -4.11
C VAL A 185 22.17 19.89 -4.18
N ASN A 186 21.44 20.55 -5.08
CA ASN A 186 21.45 22.00 -5.19
C ASN A 186 20.71 22.68 -4.01
N ALA A 187 19.65 22.06 -3.49
CA ALA A 187 18.92 22.54 -2.31
C ALA A 187 19.75 22.42 -1.02
N ASP A 188 20.58 21.38 -0.89
CA ASP A 188 21.54 21.22 0.21
C ASP A 188 22.61 22.32 0.20
N GLU A 189 23.08 22.75 -0.98
CA GLU A 189 24.02 23.86 -1.09
C GLU A 189 23.37 25.20 -0.66
N TYR A 190 22.09 25.40 -0.96
CA TYR A 190 21.34 26.58 -0.54
C TYR A 190 21.00 26.55 0.96
N LEU A 191 20.59 25.40 1.51
CA LEU A 191 20.40 25.19 2.94
C LEU A 191 21.70 25.37 3.73
N ALA A 192 22.83 24.91 3.20
CA ALA A 192 24.15 25.14 3.80
C ALA A 192 24.51 26.64 3.81
N LYS A 193 24.19 27.38 2.75
CA LYS A 193 24.38 28.84 2.69
C LYS A 193 23.48 29.57 3.70
N LEU A 194 22.22 29.15 3.86
CA LEU A 194 21.29 29.74 4.83
C LEU A 194 21.66 29.41 6.28
N LEU A 195 22.05 28.16 6.59
CA LEU A 195 22.52 27.77 7.92
C LEU A 195 23.82 28.50 8.32
N LYS A 196 24.72 28.74 7.37
CA LYS A 196 25.93 29.53 7.60
C LYS A 196 25.60 31.00 7.91
N GLN A 197 24.61 31.59 7.23
CA GLN A 197 24.11 32.94 7.53
C GLN A 197 23.44 33.04 8.92
N GLY A 198 22.67 32.01 9.32
CA GLY A 198 22.06 31.96 10.65
C GLY A 198 23.08 31.97 11.80
N ARG A 199 24.23 31.31 11.61
CA ARG A 199 25.31 31.30 12.61
C ARG A 199 26.04 32.64 12.71
N LEU A 200 26.20 33.34 11.59
CA LEU A 200 26.79 34.69 11.56
C LEU A 200 25.90 35.72 12.27
N ASN A 201 24.58 35.64 12.09
CA ASN A 201 23.66 36.57 12.75
C ASN A 201 23.69 36.42 14.29
N LYS A 202 23.83 35.19 14.80
CA LYS A 202 24.05 34.95 16.24
C LYS A 202 25.36 35.57 16.75
N VAL A 203 26.45 35.50 15.98
CA VAL A 203 27.74 36.09 16.36
C VAL A 203 27.62 37.63 16.43
N VAL A 204 27.01 38.25 15.41
CA VAL A 204 26.77 39.70 15.39
C VAL A 204 25.95 40.16 16.60
N LEU A 205 24.90 39.42 16.96
CA LEU A 205 24.08 39.71 18.14
C LEU A 205 24.91 39.68 19.44
N TYR A 206 25.74 38.65 19.64
CA TYR A 206 26.60 38.55 20.83
C TYR A 206 27.65 39.66 20.88
N THR A 207 28.23 40.06 19.75
CA THR A 207 29.20 41.16 19.70
C THR A 207 28.58 42.49 20.12
N VAL A 208 27.36 42.80 19.66
CA VAL A 208 26.65 44.03 20.03
C VAL A 208 26.30 44.04 21.52
N PHE A 209 25.76 42.94 22.06
CA PHE A 209 25.48 42.83 23.50
C PHE A 209 26.75 42.99 24.35
N GLY A 210 27.87 42.40 23.92
CA GLY A 210 29.15 42.54 24.60
C GLY A 210 29.67 43.99 24.63
N ALA A 211 29.53 44.72 23.52
CA ALA A 211 29.95 46.12 23.44
C ALA A 211 29.15 47.02 24.41
N ILE A 212 27.85 46.79 24.53
CA ILE A 212 26.98 47.54 25.48
C ILE A 212 27.41 47.25 26.92
N ILE A 213 27.61 45.98 27.28
CA ILE A 213 28.04 45.59 28.63
C ILE A 213 29.41 46.21 28.96
N CYS A 214 30.35 46.17 28.01
CA CYS A 214 31.68 46.75 28.19
C CYS A 214 31.61 48.27 28.42
N SER A 215 30.77 48.99 27.67
CA SER A 215 30.54 50.43 27.87
C SER A 215 30.01 50.75 29.28
N VAL A 216 29.06 49.96 29.79
CA VAL A 216 28.53 50.13 31.15
C VAL A 216 29.61 49.89 32.21
N ILE A 217 30.43 48.85 32.05
CA ILE A 217 31.53 48.55 32.99
C ILE A 217 32.53 49.70 33.04
N ILE A 218 32.92 50.26 31.90
CA ILE A 218 33.84 51.40 31.82
C ILE A 218 33.28 52.61 32.58
N ILE A 219 31.99 52.92 32.40
CA ILE A 219 31.32 54.02 33.10
C ILE A 219 31.36 53.80 34.62
N ILE A 220 31.08 52.57 35.08
CA ILE A 220 31.11 52.23 36.50
C ILE A 220 32.53 52.40 37.08
N ILE A 221 33.57 51.93 36.40
CA ILE A 221 34.96 52.06 36.85
C ILE A 221 35.37 53.53 36.97
N ILE A 222 35.04 54.36 35.97
CA ILE A 222 35.32 55.80 36.02
C ILE A 222 34.57 56.46 37.18
N ARG A 223 33.29 56.08 37.39
CA ARG A 223 32.47 56.59 38.48
C ARG A 223 33.06 56.23 39.85
N THR A 224 33.46 54.98 40.07
CA THR A 224 33.99 54.53 41.36
C THR A 224 35.33 55.20 41.68
N ILE A 225 36.24 55.32 40.71
CA ILE A 225 37.52 56.03 40.87
C ILE A 225 37.30 57.50 41.23
N LYS A 226 36.36 58.17 40.55
CA LYS A 226 36.04 59.58 40.84
C LYS A 226 35.45 59.74 42.23
N LEU A 227 34.65 58.76 42.69
CA LEU A 227 33.98 58.80 43.98
C LEU A 227 34.97 58.56 45.14
N THR A 228 35.90 57.60 45.01
CA THR A 228 36.98 57.42 45.99
C THR A 228 37.92 58.62 46.06
N PHE A 229 38.26 59.25 44.93
CA PHE A 229 39.08 60.45 44.95
C PHE A 229 38.39 61.66 45.60
N SER A 230 37.06 61.78 45.47
CA SER A 230 36.29 62.86 46.09
C SER A 230 36.09 62.69 47.60
N ILE A 231 36.18 61.47 48.13
CA ILE A 231 36.02 61.19 49.57
C ILE A 231 37.34 61.41 50.34
N LEU A 232 38.49 61.38 49.65
CA LEU A 232 39.82 61.49 50.25
C LEU A 232 40.34 62.94 50.35
N LYS A 233 39.58 63.93 49.88
CA LYS A 233 39.95 65.35 49.85
C LYS A 233 39.04 66.16 50.76
#